data_AF-A0A9E1N0W4-F1
#
_entry.id   AF-A0A9E1N0W4-F1
#
_cell.length_a   1.000
_cell.length_b   1.000
_cell.length_c   1.000
_cell.angle_alpha   90.00
_cell.angle_beta   90.00
_cell.angle_gamma   90.00
#
_symmetry.space_group_name_H-M   'P 1'
#
loop_
_entity.id
_entity.type
_entity.pdbx_description
1 polymer ?
#
loop_
_entity_poly.entity_id
_entity_poly.type
_entity_poly.pdbx_seq_one_letter_code
_entity_poly.pdbx_strand_id
1 'polypeptide(L)'
;MSTKSHGLDNSKCRTTNGQWAPLKGSVSALTGVASAFIAIFGLGLATPTSAAPPVEIGHRHGELSGLVVYLSAGHGLRLRGRGAAQKWEYQRPHINGLREDLWTNSFVSKYLAPALESAGAVVLTPRERDMNPVSL
;
A
#
# COMPACT_ATOMS: atom_id res chain seq x y z
N MET A 1 -11.97 -33.67 -2.15
CA MET A 1 -11.32 -32.53 -2.84
C MET A 1 -12.32 -31.39 -2.91
N SER A 2 -12.20 -30.38 -2.03
CA SER A 2 -11.73 -29.02 -2.40
C SER A 2 -12.55 -28.46 -3.57
N THR A 3 -13.71 -27.87 -3.25
CA THR A 3 -13.97 -26.43 -3.04
C THR A 3 -13.82 -25.59 -4.31
N LYS A 4 -14.94 -25.06 -4.80
CA LYS A 4 -14.95 -23.73 -5.41
C LYS A 4 -15.13 -22.69 -4.31
N SER A 5 -14.12 -21.82 -4.27
CA SER A 5 -14.01 -20.46 -3.76
C SER A 5 -15.29 -19.70 -3.41
N HIS A 6 -15.25 -19.00 -2.29
CA HIS A 6 -15.65 -17.58 -2.22
C HIS A 6 -14.67 -16.84 -1.31
N GLY A 7 -14.13 -15.74 -1.80
CA GLY A 7 -13.23 -14.87 -1.04
C GLY A 7 -13.98 -14.17 0.08
N LEU A 8 -13.31 -14.05 1.24
CA LEU A 8 -13.63 -13.10 2.29
C LEU A 8 -12.34 -12.43 2.73
N ASP A 9 -12.33 -11.13 2.52
CA ASP A 9 -11.40 -10.16 3.05
C ASP A 9 -11.60 -9.98 4.56
N ASN A 10 -10.49 -9.84 5.31
CA ASN A 10 -10.25 -8.75 6.28
C ASN A 10 -9.56 -9.15 7.59
N SER A 11 -8.26 -8.83 7.66
CA SER A 11 -7.68 -7.85 8.61
C SER A 11 -7.98 -7.90 10.12
N LYS A 12 -8.68 -8.90 10.66
CA LYS A 12 -9.00 -8.97 12.10
C LYS A 12 -8.88 -10.39 12.62
N CYS A 13 -7.73 -10.71 13.23
CA CYS A 13 -7.56 -11.62 14.40
C CYS A 13 -6.17 -12.30 14.47
N ARG A 14 -5.08 -11.58 14.21
CA ARG A 14 -3.75 -12.08 14.56
C ARG A 14 -3.58 -11.93 16.08
N THR A 15 -3.44 -13.03 16.82
CA THR A 15 -3.11 -12.96 18.25
C THR A 15 -1.66 -12.49 18.40
N THR A 16 -1.29 -11.98 19.58
CA THR A 16 0.07 -11.49 19.90
C THR A 16 1.17 -12.55 19.73
N ASN A 17 0.80 -13.81 19.49
CA ASN A 17 1.71 -14.95 19.29
C ASN A 17 1.72 -15.43 17.82
N GLY A 18 1.13 -14.67 16.88
CA GLY A 18 1.26 -14.90 15.44
C GLY A 18 0.39 -16.02 14.85
N GLN A 19 -0.58 -16.57 15.58
CA GLN A 19 -1.49 -17.61 15.06
C GLN A 19 -2.81 -17.02 14.53
N TRP A 20 -3.39 -17.67 13.51
CA TRP A 20 -4.65 -17.31 12.86
C TRP A 20 -5.86 -17.86 13.62
N ALA A 21 -6.91 -17.05 13.84
CA ALA A 21 -8.17 -17.51 14.43
C ALA A 21 -9.23 -17.88 13.36
N PRO A 22 -10.11 -18.88 13.61
CA PRO A 22 -11.12 -19.30 12.64
C PRO A 22 -12.31 -18.32 12.57
N LEU A 23 -12.81 -18.08 11.35
CA LEU A 23 -13.95 -17.21 11.05
C LEU A 23 -15.29 -17.86 11.48
N LYS A 24 -16.14 -17.15 12.25
CA LYS A 24 -17.53 -17.52 12.53
C LYS A 24 -18.48 -16.65 11.70
N GLY A 25 -19.27 -17.25 10.82
CA GLY A 25 -20.36 -16.58 10.11
C GLY A 25 -21.71 -16.78 10.80
N SER A 26 -22.57 -15.78 10.75
CA SER A 26 -24.02 -15.94 10.81
C SER A 26 -24.68 -14.73 10.15
N VAL A 27 -25.40 -14.98 9.05
CA VAL A 27 -26.27 -14.00 8.37
C VAL A 27 -27.66 -14.13 8.97
N SER A 28 -28.22 -13.04 9.48
CA SER A 28 -29.65 -12.96 9.85
C SER A 28 -30.38 -12.09 8.83
N ALA A 29 -31.51 -12.63 8.37
CA ALA A 29 -32.29 -12.21 7.22
C ALA A 29 -32.94 -10.83 7.36
N LEU A 30 -33.10 -10.19 6.20
CA LEU A 30 -33.91 -8.99 5.98
C LEU A 30 -35.40 -9.34 6.09
N THR A 31 -36.11 -8.67 7.00
CA THR A 31 -37.57 -8.56 6.98
C THR A 31 -37.98 -7.16 7.46
N GLY A 32 -38.82 -6.48 6.69
CA GLY A 32 -39.69 -5.41 7.21
C GLY A 32 -39.61 -4.07 6.49
N VAL A 33 -40.51 -3.88 5.53
CA VAL A 33 -40.89 -2.57 4.97
C VAL A 33 -41.90 -1.93 5.92
N ALA A 34 -41.73 -0.65 6.29
CA ALA A 34 -42.86 0.27 6.53
C ALA A 34 -42.36 1.70 6.78
N SER A 35 -42.80 2.61 5.93
CA SER A 35 -42.77 4.06 6.10
C SER A 35 -43.48 4.52 7.37
N ALA A 36 -42.95 5.54 8.05
CA ALA A 36 -43.78 6.63 8.59
C ALA A 36 -42.90 7.79 9.11
N PHE A 37 -43.39 8.98 8.81
CA PHE A 37 -42.93 10.31 9.16
C PHE A 37 -42.87 10.60 10.68
N ILE A 38 -42.28 11.76 10.98
CA ILE A 38 -42.37 12.59 12.20
C ILE A 38 -41.25 12.30 13.22
N ALA A 39 -40.54 13.25 13.83
CA ALA A 39 -40.19 14.66 13.62
C ALA A 39 -39.25 15.04 14.81
N ILE A 40 -38.69 16.26 14.74
CA ILE A 40 -38.34 17.12 15.89
C ILE A 40 -36.99 16.87 16.58
N PHE A 41 -36.10 17.84 16.33
CA PHE A 41 -35.11 18.45 17.22
C PHE A 41 -34.12 17.56 17.99
N GLY A 42 -32.84 17.79 17.70
CA GLY A 42 -31.74 17.44 18.59
C GLY A 42 -30.95 16.22 18.15
N LEU A 43 -30.26 16.32 17.01
CA LEU A 43 -29.15 15.40 16.76
C LEU A 43 -28.03 16.20 16.11
N GLY A 44 -27.00 16.46 16.91
CA GLY A 44 -25.79 17.15 16.45
C GLY A 44 -25.26 16.46 15.20
N LEU A 45 -24.92 17.28 14.20
CA LEU A 45 -24.09 16.86 13.08
C LEU A 45 -22.74 16.42 13.65
N ALA A 46 -22.63 15.16 14.07
CA ALA A 46 -21.35 14.51 14.21
C ALA A 46 -20.81 14.38 12.79
N THR A 47 -19.98 15.34 12.38
CA THR A 47 -19.07 15.12 11.27
C THR A 47 -18.30 13.84 11.59
N PRO A 48 -18.27 12.82 10.70
CA PRO A 48 -17.26 11.79 10.84
C PRO A 48 -15.94 12.49 10.53
N THR A 49 -15.31 13.08 11.55
CA THR A 49 -13.87 13.27 11.58
C THR A 49 -13.31 11.85 11.58
N SER A 50 -13.21 11.26 10.39
CA SER A 50 -12.26 10.20 10.13
C SER A 50 -10.88 10.85 10.20
N ALA A 51 -10.46 11.20 11.42
CA ALA A 51 -9.06 11.35 11.69
C ALA A 51 -8.50 9.96 11.40
N ALA A 52 -7.78 9.83 10.28
CA ALA A 52 -6.94 8.67 10.07
C ALA A 52 -6.17 8.46 11.38
N PRO A 53 -6.15 7.23 11.94
CA PRO A 53 -5.38 6.98 13.14
C PRO A 53 -3.97 7.53 12.91
N PRO A 54 -3.36 8.18 13.91
CA PRO A 54 -1.97 8.64 13.78
C PRO A 54 -1.17 7.48 13.21
N VAL A 55 -0.42 7.74 12.14
CA VAL A 55 0.49 6.75 11.55
C VAL A 55 1.43 6.38 12.68
N GLU A 56 1.13 5.27 13.35
CA GLU A 56 2.02 4.69 14.30
C GLU A 56 3.22 4.28 13.46
N ILE A 57 4.33 5.01 13.58
CA ILE A 57 5.63 4.56 13.10
C ILE A 57 6.04 3.44 14.06
N GLY A 58 5.24 2.37 14.10
CA GLY A 58 5.52 1.17 14.82
C GLY A 58 6.72 0.58 14.14
N HIS A 59 7.87 0.66 14.80
CA HIS A 59 9.02 -0.14 14.43
C HIS A 59 8.54 -1.59 14.42
N ARG A 60 8.29 -2.13 13.22
CA ARG A 60 7.83 -3.49 13.07
C ARG A 60 8.95 -4.37 13.61
N HIS A 61 8.70 -5.15 14.65
CA HIS A 61 9.71 -6.04 15.20
C HIS A 61 9.95 -7.20 14.21
N GLY A 62 11.20 -7.44 13.86
CA GLY A 62 11.62 -8.48 12.92
C GLY A 62 13.15 -8.63 12.88
N GLU A 63 13.65 -9.53 12.03
CA GLU A 63 15.08 -9.87 11.96
C GLU A 63 15.98 -8.68 11.57
N LEU A 64 15.41 -7.69 10.87
CA LEU A 64 16.12 -6.47 10.47
C LEU A 64 15.75 -5.26 11.34
N SER A 65 15.09 -5.48 12.48
CA SER A 65 14.73 -4.43 13.42
C SER A 65 15.96 -3.64 13.89
N GLY A 66 15.90 -2.32 13.76
CA GLY A 66 17.00 -1.42 14.12
C GLY A 66 18.01 -1.17 13.00
N LEU A 67 17.88 -1.85 11.86
CA LEU A 67 18.70 -1.56 10.68
C LEU A 67 18.05 -0.48 9.80
N VAL A 68 18.90 0.38 9.25
CA VAL A 68 18.53 1.34 8.21
C VAL A 68 19.13 0.86 6.89
N VAL A 69 18.27 0.58 5.91
CA VAL A 69 18.65 0.06 4.60
C VAL A 69 18.41 1.13 3.55
N TYR A 70 19.49 1.52 2.86
CA TYR A 70 19.39 2.41 1.70
C TYR A 70 19.21 1.58 0.42
N LEU A 71 18.09 1.79 -0.27
CA LEU A 71 17.77 1.11 -1.52
C LEU A 71 17.79 2.10 -2.68
N SER A 72 18.80 1.97 -3.54
CA SER A 72 18.84 2.70 -4.81
C SER A 72 18.40 1.81 -5.95
N ALA A 73 17.23 2.11 -6.51
CA ALA A 73 16.89 1.56 -7.81
C ALA A 73 17.82 2.23 -8.85
N GLY A 74 18.58 1.43 -9.58
CA GLY A 74 19.47 1.94 -10.62
C GLY A 74 18.71 2.65 -11.75
N HIS A 75 19.45 3.46 -12.51
CA HIS A 75 18.99 4.07 -13.76
C HIS A 75 17.78 5.00 -13.63
N GLY A 76 17.30 5.48 -14.78
CA GLY A 76 16.28 6.52 -14.86
C GLY A 76 16.49 7.38 -16.10
N LEU A 77 15.85 8.53 -16.12
CA LEU A 77 16.06 9.48 -17.20
C LEU A 77 17.44 10.12 -17.07
N ARG A 78 18.16 10.17 -18.18
CA ARG A 78 19.38 10.94 -18.34
C ARG A 78 19.15 12.02 -19.38
N LEU A 79 19.69 13.19 -19.11
CA LEU A 79 19.71 14.28 -20.07
C LEU A 79 20.74 13.98 -21.14
N ARG A 80 20.32 13.95 -22.41
CA ARG A 80 21.22 13.87 -23.55
C ARG A 80 21.13 15.13 -24.39
N GLY A 81 22.28 15.56 -24.90
CA GLY A 81 22.42 16.74 -25.74
C GLY A 81 23.01 17.92 -24.99
N ARG A 82 23.16 19.04 -25.68
CA ARG A 82 23.70 20.30 -25.14
C ARG A 82 22.87 21.47 -25.69
N GLY A 83 22.68 22.50 -24.86
CA GLY A 83 21.95 23.71 -25.25
C GLY A 83 20.48 23.44 -25.59
N ALA A 84 19.98 24.05 -26.66
CA ALA A 84 18.58 23.92 -27.07
C ALA A 84 18.13 22.51 -27.49
N ALA A 85 19.08 21.57 -27.72
CA ALA A 85 18.79 20.20 -28.16
C ALA A 85 18.73 19.19 -27.01
N GLN A 86 18.53 19.63 -25.76
CA GLN A 86 18.47 18.73 -24.62
C GLN A 86 17.16 17.95 -24.56
N LYS A 87 17.28 16.63 -24.41
CA LYS A 87 16.15 15.72 -24.27
C LYS A 87 16.39 14.75 -23.12
N TRP A 88 15.32 14.43 -22.42
CA TRP A 88 15.31 13.33 -21.47
C TRP A 88 15.17 12.01 -22.23
N GLU A 89 16.08 11.09 -21.96
CA GLU A 89 16.02 9.73 -22.50
C GLU A 89 16.37 8.73 -21.41
N TYR A 90 15.79 7.54 -21.50
CA TYR A 90 16.18 6.42 -20.66
C TYR A 90 17.59 5.94 -20.98
N GLN A 91 18.32 5.46 -19.98
CA GLN A 91 19.73 5.07 -20.13
C GLN A 91 19.92 3.69 -20.76
N ARG A 92 18.91 2.81 -20.66
CA ARG A 92 19.00 1.42 -21.12
C ARG A 92 18.04 1.13 -22.27
N PRO A 93 18.41 0.27 -23.22
CA PRO A 93 17.50 -0.14 -24.29
C PRO A 93 16.34 -0.97 -23.73
N HIS A 94 15.25 -1.06 -24.50
CA HIS A 94 14.21 -2.03 -24.21
C HIS A 94 14.70 -3.42 -24.62
N ILE A 95 14.72 -4.36 -23.67
CA ILE A 95 15.11 -5.75 -23.90
C ILE A 95 13.96 -6.62 -23.39
N ASN A 96 13.48 -7.55 -24.21
CA ASN A 96 12.41 -8.49 -23.85
C ASN A 96 11.10 -7.82 -23.37
N GLY A 97 10.75 -6.67 -23.94
CA GLY A 97 9.57 -5.90 -23.52
C GLY A 97 9.71 -5.21 -22.17
N LEU A 98 10.88 -5.27 -21.53
CA LEU A 98 11.21 -4.58 -20.30
C LEU A 98 12.19 -3.44 -20.57
N ARG A 99 12.08 -2.40 -19.76
CA ARG A 99 13.08 -1.34 -19.68
C ARG A 99 13.63 -1.30 -18.27
N GLU A 100 14.91 -1.55 -18.11
CA GLU A 100 15.59 -1.61 -16.81
C GLU A 100 15.36 -0.34 -15.98
N ASP A 101 15.40 0.85 -16.61
CA ASP A 101 15.15 2.14 -15.95
C ASP A 101 13.80 2.22 -15.21
N LEU A 102 12.79 1.50 -15.71
CA LEU A 102 11.42 1.48 -15.16
C LEU A 102 11.18 0.25 -14.29
N TRP A 103 11.62 -0.92 -14.77
CA TRP A 103 11.39 -2.19 -14.12
C TRP A 103 12.05 -2.27 -12.75
N THR A 104 13.31 -1.85 -12.64
CA THR A 104 14.06 -1.90 -11.37
C THR A 104 13.40 -1.04 -10.30
N ASN A 105 12.95 0.18 -10.66
CA ASN A 105 12.24 1.05 -9.72
C ASN A 105 10.90 0.44 -9.30
N SER A 106 10.15 -0.12 -10.26
CA SER A 106 8.86 -0.76 -10.00
C SER A 106 9.01 -1.96 -9.06
N PHE A 107 10.03 -2.79 -9.28
CA PHE A 107 10.28 -3.97 -8.47
C PHE A 107 10.70 -3.61 -7.04
N VAL A 108 11.63 -2.64 -6.89
CA VAL A 108 12.09 -2.18 -5.58
C VAL A 108 10.94 -1.59 -4.77
N SER A 109 10.14 -0.70 -5.37
CA SER A 109 9.06 0.00 -4.66
C SER A 109 7.90 -0.93 -4.26
N LYS A 110 7.55 -1.91 -5.11
CA LYS A 110 6.37 -2.79 -4.89
C LYS A 110 6.67 -4.05 -4.09
N TYR A 111 7.89 -4.59 -4.17
CA TYR A 111 8.19 -5.91 -3.59
C TYR A 111 9.30 -5.86 -2.56
N LEU A 112 10.48 -5.36 -2.95
CA LEU A 112 11.67 -5.42 -2.09
C LEU A 112 11.52 -4.54 -0.85
N ALA A 113 11.15 -3.29 -1.04
CA ALA A 113 11.07 -2.34 0.06
C ALA A 113 9.95 -2.70 1.06
N PRO A 114 8.73 -3.10 0.64
CA PRO A 114 7.73 -3.63 1.57
C PRO A 114 8.18 -4.90 2.31
N ALA A 115 8.94 -5.79 1.66
CA ALA A 115 9.47 -6.98 2.30
C ALA A 115 10.47 -6.63 3.41
N LEU A 116 11.38 -5.70 3.16
CA LEU A 116 12.36 -5.23 4.15
C LEU A 116 11.71 -4.47 5.30
N GLU A 117 10.71 -3.63 5.02
CA GLU A 117 9.89 -2.96 6.03
C GLU A 117 9.10 -3.96 6.88
N SER A 118 8.57 -5.03 6.26
CA SER A 118 7.88 -6.11 6.98
C SER A 118 8.82 -6.92 7.87
N ALA A 119 10.10 -7.03 7.49
CA ALA A 119 11.16 -7.65 8.29
C ALA A 119 11.71 -6.71 9.39
N GLY A 120 11.21 -5.47 9.48
CA GLY A 120 11.55 -4.52 10.54
C GLY A 120 12.61 -3.49 10.20
N ALA A 121 13.12 -3.46 8.96
CA ALA A 121 14.09 -2.45 8.55
C ALA A 121 13.43 -1.09 8.29
N VAL A 122 14.16 -0.01 8.55
CA VAL A 122 13.83 1.33 8.03
C VAL A 122 14.41 1.43 6.63
N VAL A 123 13.57 1.60 5.61
CA VAL A 123 14.01 1.65 4.21
C VAL A 123 13.99 3.08 3.69
N LEU A 124 15.14 3.52 3.16
CA LEU A 124 15.31 4.82 2.52
C LEU A 124 15.54 4.64 1.03
N THR A 125 14.74 5.30 0.20
CA THR A 125 14.91 5.31 -1.26
C THR A 125 15.26 6.71 -1.75
N PRO A 126 16.19 6.87 -2.72
CA PRO A 126 16.52 8.18 -3.29
C PRO A 126 15.44 8.72 -4.22
N ARG A 127 14.55 7.85 -4.69
CA ARG A 127 13.42 8.20 -5.54
C ARG A 127 12.13 7.96 -4.79
N GLU A 128 11.13 8.76 -5.15
CA GLU A 128 9.77 8.58 -4.69
C GLU A 128 9.26 7.18 -5.08
N ARG A 129 8.57 6.54 -4.14
CA ARG A 129 8.02 5.19 -4.29
C ARG A 129 6.58 5.20 -4.81
N ASP A 130 5.88 6.31 -4.64
CA ASP A 130 4.54 6.46 -5.16
C ASP A 130 4.61 6.62 -6.69
N MET A 131 3.76 5.87 -7.39
CA MET A 131 3.61 5.94 -8.84
C MET A 131 2.25 6.50 -9.24
N ASN A 132 1.50 7.03 -8.28
CA ASN A 132 0.26 7.74 -8.55
C ASN A 132 0.56 9.00 -9.39
N PRO A 133 -0.06 9.16 -10.58
CA PRO A 133 0.10 10.37 -11.39
C PRO A 133 -0.56 11.61 -10.77
N VAL A 134 -1.42 11.43 -9.77
CA VAL A 134 -2.05 12.52 -9.01
C VAL A 134 -1.32 12.64 -7.67
N SER A 135 -0.44 13.63 -7.56
CA SER A 135 0.13 14.03 -6.27
C SER A 135 -0.99 14.58 -5.37
N LEU A 136 -1.01 14.17 -4.09
CA LEU A 136 -1.91 14.70 -3.06
C LEU A 136 -1.72 16.21 -2.82
#